data_AF-A0A731N924-F1
#
_entry.id   AF-A0A731N924-F1
#
_cell.length_a   1.000
_cell.length_b   1.000
_cell.length_c   1.000
_cell.angle_alpha   90.00
_cell.angle_beta   90.00
_cell.angle_gamma   90.00
#
_symmetry.space_group_name_H-M   'P 1'
#
loop_
_entity.id
_entity.type
_entity.pdbx_description
1 polymer ?
#
loop_
_entity_poly.entity_id
_entity_poly.type
_entity_poly.pdbx_seq_one_letter_code
_entity_poly.pdbx_strand_id
1 'polypeptide(L)' 'MNTLPIILTGDRPTGALHLGHYVGSLRQRVALQQDHQQYVLIADLQGLTDNGSMILPT' A
#
# COMPACT_ATOMS: atom_id res chain seq x y z
N MET A 1 3.78 7.70 -25.83
CA MET A 1 4.28 7.67 -24.45
C MET A 1 4.37 6.21 -24.06
N ASN A 2 5.56 5.72 -23.71
CA ASN A 2 5.72 4.33 -23.30
C ASN A 2 5.35 4.24 -21.81
N THR A 3 4.08 3.95 -21.52
CA THR A 3 3.60 3.84 -20.14
C THR A 3 3.97 2.49 -19.57
N LEU A 4 4.85 2.48 -18.57
CA LEU A 4 5.09 1.30 -17.76
C LEU A 4 3.77 0.83 -17.14
N PRO A 5 3.53 -0.49 -17.02
CA PRO A 5 2.35 -1.00 -16.32
C PRO A 5 2.31 -0.47 -14.89
N ILE A 6 1.12 -0.09 -14.44
CA ILE A 6 0.92 0.49 -13.10
C ILE A 6 0.69 -0.64 -12.09
N ILE A 7 1.37 -0.57 -10.95
CA ILE A 7 1.09 -1.43 -9.79
C ILE A 7 0.69 -0.59 -8.59
N LEU A 8 -0.31 -1.08 -7.86
CA LEU A 8 -0.71 -0.55 -6.56
C LEU A 8 -0.54 -1.64 -5.51
N THR A 9 0.21 -1.33 -4.47
CA THR A 9 0.37 -2.19 -3.29
C THR A 9 0.13 -1.36 -2.04
N GLY A 10 0.03 -1.99 -0.87
CA GLY A 10 -0.05 -1.24 0.38
C GLY A 10 0.15 -2.13 1.60
N ASP A 11 0.45 -1.48 2.72
CA ASP A 11 0.54 -2.13 4.04
C ASP A 11 -0.24 -1.32 5.05
N ARG A 12 -0.84 -2.02 6.02
CA ARG A 12 -1.34 -1.41 7.24
C ARG A 12 -0.18 -1.30 8.24
N PRO A 13 0.15 -0.10 8.74
CA PRO A 13 1.22 0.05 9.73
C PRO A 13 0.76 -0.49 11.09
N THR A 14 0.87 -1.80 11.31
CA THR A 14 0.52 -2.47 12.59
C THR A 14 1.71 -2.61 13.54
N GLY A 15 2.90 -2.16 13.13
CA GLY A 15 4.14 -2.28 13.89
C GLY A 15 5.35 -2.30 12.96
N ALA A 16 6.52 -2.63 13.52
CA ALA A 16 7.74 -2.76 12.75
C ALA A 16 7.67 -3.92 11.74
N LEU A 17 8.25 -3.71 10.56
CA LEU A 17 8.37 -4.74 9.55
C LEU A 17 9.31 -5.86 10.02
N HIS A 18 9.03 -7.08 9.59
CA HIS A 18 9.79 -8.29 9.94
C HIS A 18 10.03 -9.18 8.72
N LEU A 19 10.81 -10.25 8.85
CA LEU A 19 11.20 -11.12 7.73
C LEU A 19 10.01 -11.68 6.94
N GLY A 20 8.90 -12.01 7.60
CA GLY A 20 7.65 -12.38 6.92
C GLY A 20 7.14 -11.33 5.92
N HIS A 21 7.23 -10.03 6.24
CA HIS A 21 6.88 -8.96 5.30
C HIS A 21 7.88 -8.88 4.15
N TYR A 22 9.17 -9.08 4.44
CA TYR A 22 10.21 -9.06 3.40
C TYR A 22 10.00 -10.16 2.36
N VAL A 23 9.82 -11.40 2.82
CA VAL A 23 9.60 -12.56 1.94
C VAL A 23 8.22 -12.51 1.29
N GLY A 24 7.20 -12.06 2.04
CA GLY A 24 5.81 -12.06 1.59
C GLY A 24 5.44 -10.95 0.60
N SER A 25 6.12 -9.80 0.63
CA SER A 25 5.77 -8.69 -0.27
C SER A 25 6.93 -7.78 -0.66
N LEU A 26 7.80 -7.37 0.29
CA LEU A 26 8.75 -6.27 0.02
C LEU A 26 9.80 -6.64 -1.02
N ARG A 27 10.31 -7.88 -1.03
CA ARG A 27 11.29 -8.34 -2.03
C ARG A 27 10.74 -8.20 -3.45
N GLN A 28 9.47 -8.60 -3.65
CA GLN A 28 8.82 -8.50 -4.96
C GLN A 28 8.57 -7.04 -5.35
N ARG A 29 8.15 -6.20 -4.39
CA ARG A 29 7.96 -4.76 -4.63
C ARG A 29 9.24 -4.10 -5.12
N VAL A 30 10.39 -4.40 -4.51
CA VAL A 30 11.69 -3.86 -4.95
C VAL A 30 12.02 -4.29 -6.39
N ALA A 31 11.80 -5.57 -6.72
CA ALA A 31 12.04 -6.06 -8.07
C ALA A 31 11.19 -5.36 -9.14
N LEU A 32 9.94 -5.03 -8.82
CA LEU A 32 9.01 -4.41 -9.76
C LEU A 32 9.30 -2.93 -10.05
N GLN A 33 10.11 -2.25 -9.23
CA GLN A 33 10.46 -0.84 -9.42
C GLN A 33 11.18 -0.54 -10.74
N GLN A 34 11.82 -1.56 -11.34
CA GLN A 34 12.55 -1.39 -12.60
C GLN A 34 11.62 -1.32 -13.81
N ASP A 35 10.49 -2.02 -13.75
CA ASP A 35 9.64 -2.27 -14.93
C ASP A 35 8.20 -1.75 -14.75
N HIS A 36 7.85 -1.21 -13.59
CA HIS A 36 6.50 -0.75 -13.26
C HIS A 36 6.48 0.64 -12.64
N GLN A 37 5.44 1.40 -12.96
CA GLN A 37 5.11 2.60 -12.20
C GLN A 37 4.39 2.18 -10.92
N GLN A 38 5.08 2.31 -9.80
CA GLN A 38 4.62 1.78 -8.51
C GLN A 38 3.99 2.86 -7.61
N TYR A 39 2.84 2.52 -7.04
CA TYR A 39 2.20 3.25 -5.95
C TYR A 39 2.12 2.36 -4.70
N VAL A 40 2.44 2.93 -3.53
CA VAL A 40 2.37 2.25 -2.24
C VAL A 40 1.42 3.00 -1.32
N LEU A 41 0.29 2.37 -1.00
CA LEU A 41 -0.69 2.89 -0.06
C LEU A 41 -0.27 2.54 1.37
N ILE A 42 -0.09 3.56 2.21
CA ILE A 42 -0.01 3.38 3.65
C ILE A 42 -1.43 3.41 4.19
N ALA A 43 -2.00 2.23 4.43
CA ALA A 43 -3.40 2.06 4.80
C ALA A 43 -3.57 2.25 6.32
N ASP A 44 -3.55 3.49 6.78
CA ASP A 44 -3.96 3.83 8.14
C ASP A 44 -5.49 3.70 8.26
N LEU A 45 -5.95 2.84 9.18
CA LEU A 45 -7.38 2.69 9.44
C LEU A 45 -8.00 4.00 9.89
N GLN A 46 -7.30 4.85 10.65
CA GLN A 46 -7.85 6.12 11.13
C GLN A 46 -8.19 7.05 9.96
N GLY A 47 -7.29 7.17 8.97
CA GLY A 47 -7.55 7.93 7.75
C GLY A 47 -8.63 7.34 6.82
N LEU A 48 -8.83 6.01 6.88
CA LEU A 48 -9.89 5.32 6.14
C LEU A 48 -11.26 5.43 6.81
N THR A 49 -11.32 5.40 8.15
CA THR A 49 -12.57 5.50 8.92
C THR A 49 -13.05 6.93 9.11
N ASP A 50 -12.14 7.91 9.24
CA ASP A 50 -12.52 9.32 9.40
C ASP A 50 -13.33 9.85 8.19
N ASN A 51 -13.10 9.27 7.00
CA ASN A 51 -13.85 9.59 5.78
C ASN A 51 -14.98 8.58 5.46
N GLY A 52 -14.97 7.38 6.06
CA GLY A 52 -16.01 6.36 5.86
C GLY A 52 -17.17 6.44 6.85
N SER A 53 -16.93 7.02 8.04
CA SER A 53 -17.93 7.15 9.11
C SER A 53 -18.65 8.51 9.10
N MET A 54 -18.29 9.46 8.24
CA MET A 54 -19.02 10.73 8.11
C MET A 54 -20.25 10.61 7.19
N ILE A 55 -21.00 9.51 7.31
CA ILE A 55 -22.39 9.42 6.83
C ILE A 55 -23.17 8.81 8.00
N LEU A 56 -23.95 9.67 8.68
CA LEU A 56 -24.75 9.47 9.89
C LEU A 56 -23.96 9.73 11.19
N PRO A 57 -24.27 10.85 11.87
CA PRO A 57 -25.38 10.79 12.82
C PRO A 57 -26.30 12.04 12.86
N THR A 58 -27.51 11.78 13.38
CA THR A 58 -28.64 12.67 13.78
C THR A 58 -29.44 13.33 12.68
#